data_AF-A0A8H6J7F9-F1
#
_entry.id   AF-A0A8H6J7F9-F1
#
_cell.length_a   1.000
_cell.length_b   1.000
_cell.length_c   1.000
_cell.angle_alpha   90.00
_cell.angle_beta   90.00
_cell.angle_gamma   90.00
#
_symmetry.space_group_name_H-M   'P 1'
#
loop_
_entity.id
_entity.type
_entity.pdbx_description
1 polymer ?
#
loop_
_entity_poly.entity_id
_entity_poly.type
_entity_poly.pdbx_seq_one_letter_code
_entity_poly.pdbx_strand_id
1 'polypeptide(L)'
;MPSLTSEIDRSITIEAIMPAATLVSSCKKLTVTDIIGEEEWLERRPNELAAEVTCPDGTTAHWNTSAWNTLPYELPVVNWVIHGKNDAKCYEWNKSRPSTYDLIYASLTTLTEVYSWYQWNYSSKIPMMTSKHVWACDYSWSRVMVTISMLMTNGELIIDHSKPPRPNNSTLRSWDPPLPLPYIDAMDPRALPELGIAYPMVTSENIMREGVFIRSSTDALRALVQPWGEIPIRDMADPEKEESIIKALTHNRAVLSAQLLSIEHRLGLNQTSTAEALPPIEAVFIDHNRQRIV
;
A
#
# COMPACT_ATOMS: atom_id res chain seq x y z
N MET A 1 39.02 4.81 -48.89
CA MET A 1 37.86 4.55 -48.01
C MET A 1 37.90 5.58 -46.90
N PRO A 2 36.95 6.54 -46.84
CA PRO A 2 36.89 7.48 -45.73
C PRO A 2 36.38 6.75 -44.50
N SER A 3 37.13 6.80 -43.40
CA SER A 3 36.64 6.32 -42.10
C SER A 3 35.49 7.23 -41.68
N LEU A 4 34.30 6.64 -41.50
CA LEU A 4 33.24 7.26 -40.71
C LEU A 4 33.80 7.57 -39.33
N THR A 5 34.08 8.85 -39.11
CA THR A 5 34.29 9.41 -37.78
C THR A 5 33.07 9.06 -36.95
N SER A 6 33.30 8.33 -35.85
CA SER A 6 32.32 8.12 -34.79
C SER A 6 31.79 9.49 -34.37
N GLU A 7 30.59 9.82 -34.80
CA GLU A 7 29.83 10.93 -34.25
C GLU A 7 29.72 10.62 -32.76
N ILE A 8 30.43 11.41 -31.95
CA ILE A 8 30.34 11.34 -30.50
C ILE A 8 28.91 11.78 -30.22
N ASP A 9 28.04 10.79 -29.99
CA ASP A 9 26.65 10.95 -29.60
C ASP A 9 26.65 11.63 -28.22
N ARG A 10 26.80 12.95 -28.24
CA ARG A 10 26.83 13.77 -27.03
C ARG A 10 25.41 13.84 -26.54
N SER A 11 25.04 12.91 -25.67
CA SER A 11 23.77 12.95 -24.98
C SER A 11 23.68 14.26 -24.19
N ILE A 12 22.75 15.12 -24.59
CA ILE A 12 22.48 16.38 -23.88
C ILE A 12 21.52 16.04 -22.75
N THR A 13 21.90 16.34 -21.51
CA THR A 13 20.99 16.23 -20.37
C THR A 13 20.14 17.48 -20.27
N ILE A 14 18.82 17.31 -20.19
CA ILE A 14 17.82 18.37 -19.99
C ILE A 14 17.11 18.08 -18.68
N GLU A 15 16.93 19.11 -17.83
CA GLU A 15 16.11 19.00 -16.63
C GLU A 15 14.73 19.63 -16.90
N ALA A 16 13.67 18.86 -16.66
CA ALA A 16 12.30 19.32 -16.72
C ALA A 16 11.70 19.33 -15.31
N ILE A 17 10.92 20.38 -14.98
CA ILE A 17 10.20 20.47 -13.71
C ILE A 17 8.71 20.36 -14.01
N MET A 18 8.05 19.34 -13.45
CA MET A 18 6.63 19.10 -13.70
C MET A 18 5.87 18.72 -12.43
N PRO A 19 4.57 19.04 -12.33
CA PRO A 19 3.74 18.56 -11.23
C PRO A 19 3.53 17.05 -11.35
N ALA A 20 3.64 16.33 -10.24
CA ALA A 20 3.34 14.91 -10.15
C ALA A 20 2.42 14.64 -8.96
N ALA A 21 1.49 13.70 -9.14
CA ALA A 21 0.63 13.23 -8.06
C ALA A 21 1.45 12.32 -7.15
N THR A 22 1.39 12.58 -5.85
CA THR A 22 2.05 11.75 -4.84
C THR A 22 1.04 11.42 -3.75
N LEU A 23 0.98 10.15 -3.37
CA LEU A 23 0.16 9.72 -2.25
C LEU A 23 0.88 10.08 -0.96
N VAL A 24 0.23 10.87 -0.11
CA VAL A 24 0.76 11.23 1.20
C VAL A 24 -0.02 10.48 2.27
N SER A 25 0.69 10.07 3.32
CA SER A 25 0.11 9.40 4.48
C SER A 25 0.48 10.15 5.76
N SER A 26 -0.48 10.33 6.65
CA SER A 26 -0.24 10.72 8.04
C SER A 26 -0.65 9.55 8.94
N CYS A 27 0.33 8.88 9.54
CA CYS A 27 0.09 7.70 10.36
C CYS A 27 0.29 7.99 11.85
N LYS A 28 -0.62 7.47 12.68
CA LYS A 28 -0.55 7.55 14.14
C LYS A 28 -0.76 6.17 14.76
N LYS A 29 0.04 5.86 15.76
CA LYS A 29 -0.17 4.68 16.60
C LYS A 29 -1.41 4.89 17.46
N LEU A 30 -2.27 3.88 17.53
CA LEU A 30 -3.47 3.91 18.35
C LEU A 30 -3.23 3.23 19.69
N THR A 31 -3.80 3.81 20.75
CA THR A 31 -3.94 3.13 22.03
C THR A 31 -5.12 2.18 21.93
N VAL A 32 -4.88 0.91 22.28
CA VAL A 32 -5.87 -0.16 22.16
C VAL A 32 -6.32 -0.58 23.55
N THR A 33 -7.63 -0.75 23.71
CA THR A 33 -8.23 -1.31 24.92
C THR A 33 -8.64 -2.75 24.67
N ASP A 34 -8.27 -3.65 25.59
CA ASP A 34 -8.76 -5.02 25.61
C ASP A 34 -10.18 -5.03 26.19
N ILE A 35 -11.18 -5.45 25.40
CA ILE A 35 -12.59 -5.37 25.79
C ILE A 35 -13.05 -6.60 26.59
N ILE A 36 -12.40 -7.75 26.41
CA ILE A 36 -12.73 -8.99 27.13
C ILE A 36 -11.56 -9.38 28.03
N GLY A 37 -11.84 -9.36 29.33
CA GLY A 37 -10.91 -9.63 30.42
C GLY A 37 -10.62 -11.12 30.64
N GLU A 38 -9.61 -11.35 31.47
CA GLU A 38 -8.92 -12.61 31.80
C GLU A 38 -9.78 -13.76 32.38
N GLU A 39 -11.11 -13.76 32.24
CA GLU A 39 -11.99 -14.76 32.84
C GLU A 39 -12.84 -15.50 31.79
N GLU A 40 -12.29 -16.61 31.28
CA GLU A 40 -12.91 -17.89 30.88
C GLU A 40 -12.11 -18.55 29.74
N TRP A 41 -10.99 -19.14 30.11
CA TRP A 41 -9.94 -19.71 29.26
C TRP A 41 -10.29 -21.01 28.51
N LEU A 42 -11.56 -21.44 28.52
CA LEU A 42 -11.99 -22.70 27.92
C LEU A 42 -12.83 -22.54 26.64
N GLU A 43 -13.34 -21.34 26.36
CA GLU A 43 -14.00 -21.07 25.09
C GLU A 43 -13.05 -20.32 24.15
N ARG A 44 -13.03 -20.70 22.87
CA ARG A 44 -12.22 -20.11 21.79
C ARG A 44 -12.64 -18.67 21.45
N ARG A 45 -12.78 -17.81 22.46
CA ARG A 45 -13.22 -16.43 22.26
C ARG A 45 -12.04 -15.60 21.77
N PRO A 46 -12.24 -14.80 20.72
CA PRO A 46 -11.21 -13.90 20.24
C PRO A 46 -10.95 -12.80 21.29
N ASN A 47 -9.71 -12.33 21.38
CA ASN A 47 -9.43 -11.08 22.07
C ASN A 47 -10.09 -9.95 21.29
N GLU A 48 -11.05 -9.26 21.92
CA GLU A 48 -11.66 -8.08 21.32
C GLU A 48 -10.81 -6.85 21.62
N LEU A 49 -10.43 -6.17 20.56
CA LEU A 49 -9.59 -5.00 20.59
C LEU A 49 -10.37 -3.82 20.03
N ALA A 50 -10.31 -2.68 20.71
CA ALA A 50 -10.88 -1.46 20.20
C ALA A 50 -9.97 -0.25 20.36
N ALA A 51 -10.17 0.70 19.47
CA ALA A 51 -9.51 2.00 19.47
C ALA A 51 -10.43 3.07 18.88
N GLU A 52 -10.17 4.31 19.25
CA GLU A 52 -10.79 5.48 18.61
C GLU A 52 -9.92 5.96 17.45
N VAL A 53 -10.55 6.23 16.32
CA VAL A 53 -9.91 6.72 15.09
C VAL A 53 -10.44 8.10 14.82
N THR A 54 -9.54 9.08 14.71
CA THR A 54 -9.93 10.44 14.28
C THR A 54 -9.88 10.48 12.77
N CYS A 55 -10.99 10.90 12.17
CA CYS A 55 -11.19 11.04 10.74
C CYS A 55 -10.60 12.35 10.20
N PRO A 56 -10.37 12.48 8.88
CA PRO A 56 -9.80 13.69 8.28
C PRO A 56 -10.67 14.93 8.46
N ASP A 57 -11.99 14.75 8.62
CA ASP A 57 -12.96 15.80 8.92
C ASP A 57 -13.00 16.20 10.41
N GLY A 58 -12.18 15.57 11.25
CA GLY A 58 -12.12 15.77 12.70
C GLY A 58 -13.14 14.94 13.51
N THR A 59 -14.00 14.15 12.85
CA THR A 59 -14.92 13.25 13.55
C THR A 59 -14.19 12.05 14.15
N THR A 60 -14.86 11.30 15.04
CA THR A 60 -14.30 10.10 15.67
C THR A 60 -15.09 8.88 15.26
N ALA A 61 -14.39 7.85 14.77
CA ALA A 61 -14.92 6.54 14.46
C ALA A 61 -14.41 5.49 15.46
N HIS A 62 -15.27 4.57 15.87
CA HIS A 62 -14.86 3.42 16.66
C HIS A 62 -14.35 2.30 15.75
N TRP A 63 -13.13 1.85 16.01
CA TRP A 63 -12.57 0.65 15.41
C TRP A 63 -12.63 -0.48 16.43
N ASN A 64 -13.14 -1.64 15.99
CA ASN A 64 -13.14 -2.86 16.76
C ASN A 64 -12.70 -4.03 15.88
N THR A 65 -11.98 -4.96 16.47
CA THR A 65 -11.58 -6.19 15.81
C THR A 65 -11.46 -7.35 16.78
N SER A 66 -11.40 -8.55 16.22
CA SER A 66 -11.27 -9.81 16.94
C SER A 66 -9.92 -10.43 16.58
N ALA A 67 -9.01 -10.50 17.55
CA ALA A 67 -7.76 -11.23 17.43
C ALA A 67 -7.99 -12.68 17.84
N TRP A 68 -8.15 -13.55 16.84
CA TRP A 68 -8.40 -14.97 17.06
C TRP A 68 -7.13 -15.70 17.47
N ASN A 69 -7.19 -16.46 18.55
CA ASN A 69 -6.09 -17.31 19.03
C ASN A 69 -6.09 -18.72 18.41
N THR A 70 -6.91 -18.96 17.37
CA THR A 70 -7.12 -20.31 16.82
C THR A 70 -5.82 -20.88 16.28
N LEU A 71 -5.18 -21.71 17.12
CA LEU A 71 -4.11 -22.60 16.71
C LEU A 71 -4.58 -23.41 15.49
N PRO A 72 -3.74 -23.56 14.46
CA PRO A 72 -3.75 -24.80 13.72
C PRO A 72 -3.24 -25.88 14.69
N TYR A 73 -4.15 -26.67 15.27
CA TYR A 73 -3.82 -27.85 16.09
C TYR A 73 -2.89 -28.86 15.38
N GLU A 74 -2.60 -28.62 14.09
CA GLU A 74 -1.87 -29.49 13.18
C GLU A 74 -0.43 -29.02 12.89
N LEU A 75 0.04 -27.89 13.45
CA LEU A 75 1.38 -27.37 13.17
C LEU A 75 2.27 -27.33 14.42
N PRO A 76 2.96 -28.45 14.76
CA PRO A 76 3.78 -28.57 15.98
C PRO A 76 5.05 -27.71 16.01
N VAL A 77 5.29 -26.86 15.00
CA VAL A 77 6.52 -26.07 14.83
C VAL A 77 6.28 -24.55 14.94
N VAL A 78 5.03 -24.10 15.05
CA VAL A 78 4.72 -22.66 15.06
C VAL A 78 4.74 -22.13 16.49
N ASN A 79 5.80 -21.39 16.84
CA ASN A 79 5.92 -20.69 18.11
C ASN A 79 5.18 -19.34 18.10
N TRP A 80 4.97 -18.78 16.91
CA TRP A 80 4.49 -17.41 16.73
C TRP A 80 3.50 -17.26 15.57
N VAL A 81 2.36 -16.60 15.82
CA VAL A 81 1.43 -16.22 14.74
C VAL A 81 1.26 -14.70 14.69
N ILE A 82 1.40 -14.12 13.50
CA ILE A 82 1.14 -12.71 13.21
C ILE A 82 -0.22 -12.56 12.56
N HIS A 83 -1.17 -11.89 13.23
CA HIS A 83 -2.52 -11.67 12.70
C HIS A 83 -2.67 -10.28 12.09
N GLY A 84 -2.75 -10.16 10.77
CA GLY A 84 -2.89 -8.87 10.08
C GLY A 84 -4.34 -8.51 9.72
N LYS A 85 -4.76 -7.27 9.97
CA LYS A 85 -6.05 -6.72 9.48
C LYS A 85 -5.91 -5.27 9.06
N ASN A 86 -6.63 -4.90 8.01
CA ASN A 86 -6.87 -3.53 7.60
C ASN A 86 -8.37 -3.24 7.56
N ASP A 87 -8.77 -2.06 7.98
CA ASP A 87 -10.15 -1.60 7.89
C ASP A 87 -10.15 -0.15 7.41
N ALA A 88 -10.83 0.13 6.29
CA ALA A 88 -11.23 1.49 5.95
C ALA A 88 -12.17 2.05 7.02
N LYS A 89 -11.78 3.19 7.58
CA LYS A 89 -12.59 4.01 8.48
C LYS A 89 -12.74 5.39 7.88
N CYS A 90 -13.72 6.15 8.38
CA CYS A 90 -13.86 7.56 8.03
C CYS A 90 -14.17 7.82 6.54
N TYR A 91 -15.23 7.19 6.02
CA TYR A 91 -15.81 7.54 4.72
C TYR A 91 -17.16 8.24 4.93
N GLU A 92 -17.35 9.39 4.27
CA GLU A 92 -18.65 10.07 4.21
C GLU A 92 -19.61 9.25 3.34
N TRP A 93 -20.38 8.34 3.93
CA TRP A 93 -21.63 7.91 3.29
C TRP A 93 -22.77 7.82 4.28
N ASN A 94 -23.86 8.50 3.93
CA ASN A 94 -25.12 8.50 4.63
C ASN A 94 -25.78 7.11 4.52
N LYS A 95 -25.58 6.26 5.54
CA LYS A 95 -26.33 5.02 5.87
C LYS A 95 -25.97 3.72 5.11
N SER A 96 -25.98 2.62 5.90
CA SER A 96 -25.68 1.20 5.59
C SER A 96 -24.24 0.91 5.16
N ARG A 97 -23.66 -0.20 5.66
CA ARG A 97 -22.33 -0.70 5.25
C ARG A 97 -22.29 -0.78 3.72
N PRO A 98 -21.49 0.05 3.03
CA PRO A 98 -21.38 -0.03 1.58
C PRO A 98 -20.90 -1.42 1.19
N SER A 99 -21.38 -1.92 0.06
CA SER A 99 -20.78 -3.11 -0.53
C SER A 99 -19.32 -2.80 -0.88
N THR A 100 -18.45 -3.81 -0.91
CA THR A 100 -17.05 -3.65 -1.32
C THR A 100 -16.93 -2.96 -2.70
N TYR A 101 -17.92 -3.15 -3.57
CA TYR A 101 -18.05 -2.47 -4.85
C TYR A 101 -18.18 -0.95 -4.72
N ASP A 102 -19.05 -0.48 -3.81
CA ASP A 102 -19.30 0.95 -3.63
C ASP A 102 -18.05 1.68 -3.14
N LEU A 103 -17.19 1.02 -2.35
CA LEU A 103 -15.94 1.61 -1.83
C LEU A 103 -14.84 1.76 -2.89
N ILE A 104 -14.87 0.92 -3.93
CA ILE A 104 -13.83 0.90 -4.97
C ILE A 104 -14.11 1.96 -6.04
N TYR A 105 -15.40 2.22 -6.31
CA TYR A 105 -15.85 3.28 -7.21
C TYR A 105 -16.20 4.59 -6.50
N ALA A 106 -16.15 4.64 -5.16
CA ALA A 106 -16.34 5.88 -4.45
C ALA A 106 -15.22 6.85 -4.83
N SER A 107 -15.59 8.06 -5.27
CA SER A 107 -14.66 9.17 -5.52
C SER A 107 -14.09 9.74 -4.22
N LEU A 108 -13.57 8.87 -3.34
CA LEU A 108 -12.96 9.25 -2.09
C LEU A 108 -11.72 10.07 -2.40
N THR A 109 -11.60 11.25 -1.81
CA THR A 109 -10.40 12.09 -1.95
C THR A 109 -9.44 11.90 -0.78
N THR A 110 -9.95 11.31 0.30
CA THR A 110 -9.22 10.92 1.51
C THR A 110 -9.69 9.55 1.98
N LEU A 111 -8.80 8.78 2.60
CA LEU A 111 -9.13 7.49 3.23
C LEU A 111 -8.32 7.31 4.50
N THR A 112 -8.98 6.98 5.61
CA THR A 112 -8.30 6.48 6.80
C THR A 112 -8.31 4.96 6.80
N GLU A 113 -7.14 4.36 6.90
CA GLU A 113 -6.99 2.91 7.02
C GLU A 113 -6.36 2.54 8.36
N VAL A 114 -6.97 1.60 9.07
CA VAL A 114 -6.43 1.08 10.33
C VAL A 114 -5.70 -0.23 10.06
N TYR A 115 -4.38 -0.23 10.18
CA TYR A 115 -3.57 -1.44 10.17
C TYR A 115 -3.43 -1.99 11.58
N SER A 116 -3.57 -3.30 11.72
CA SER A 116 -3.31 -3.96 12.98
C SER A 116 -2.59 -5.29 12.77
N TRP A 117 -1.61 -5.56 13.64
CA TRP A 117 -0.96 -6.85 13.73
C TRP A 117 -0.56 -7.22 15.16
N TYR A 118 -0.52 -8.53 15.44
CA TYR A 118 -0.34 -9.06 16.79
C TYR A 118 0.53 -10.30 16.77
N GLN A 119 1.39 -10.47 17.78
CA GLN A 119 2.18 -11.67 17.96
C GLN A 119 1.61 -12.54 19.09
N TRP A 120 1.38 -13.81 18.80
CA TRP A 120 0.99 -14.82 19.80
C TRP A 120 2.13 -15.76 20.12
N ASN A 121 2.48 -15.92 21.40
CA ASN A 121 3.43 -16.93 21.87
C ASN A 121 2.69 -18.23 22.19
N TYR A 122 3.08 -19.31 21.51
CA TYR A 122 2.54 -20.66 21.70
C TYR A 122 3.48 -21.60 22.47
N SER A 123 4.61 -21.09 22.97
CA SER A 123 5.59 -21.87 23.73
C SER A 123 5.06 -22.29 25.11
N SER A 124 4.07 -21.56 25.63
CA SER A 124 3.35 -21.89 26.87
C SER A 124 2.13 -22.77 26.58
N LYS A 125 1.70 -23.55 27.57
CA LYS A 125 0.44 -24.33 27.50
C LYS A 125 -0.78 -23.46 27.19
N ILE A 126 -0.69 -22.18 27.52
CA ILE A 126 -1.73 -21.17 27.27
C ILE A 126 -1.14 -20.16 26.27
N PRO A 127 -1.72 -20.02 25.07
CA PRO A 127 -1.30 -19.00 24.12
C PRO A 127 -1.43 -17.60 24.71
N MET A 128 -0.39 -16.79 24.61
CA MET A 128 -0.41 -15.41 25.11
C MET A 128 -0.10 -14.42 24.00
N MET A 129 -0.90 -13.37 23.88
CA MET A 129 -0.60 -12.26 22.98
C MET A 129 0.53 -11.43 23.60
N THR A 130 1.67 -11.41 22.93
CA THR A 130 2.92 -10.81 23.44
C THR A 130 3.18 -9.43 22.86
N SER A 131 2.67 -9.15 21.67
CA SER A 131 2.74 -7.82 21.07
C SER A 131 1.44 -7.46 20.36
N LYS A 132 1.13 -6.15 20.36
CA LYS A 132 -0.05 -5.57 19.71
C LYS A 132 0.35 -4.26 19.06
N HIS A 133 0.11 -4.14 17.77
CA HIS A 133 0.47 -2.98 16.99
C HIS A 133 -0.76 -2.54 16.20
N VAL A 134 -1.22 -1.31 16.44
CA VAL A 134 -2.39 -0.76 15.75
C VAL A 134 -2.06 0.67 15.34
N TRP A 135 -2.26 0.96 14.05
CA TRP A 135 -1.90 2.22 13.42
C TRP A 135 -3.06 2.68 12.54
N ALA A 136 -3.44 3.96 12.64
CA ALA A 136 -4.34 4.60 11.69
C ALA A 136 -3.51 5.48 10.75
N CYS A 137 -3.73 5.33 9.44
CA CYS A 137 -3.06 6.10 8.40
C CYS A 137 -4.09 6.84 7.55
N ASP A 138 -3.98 8.17 7.51
CA ASP A 138 -4.79 9.04 6.67
C ASP A 138 -4.09 9.25 5.33
N TYR A 139 -4.72 8.82 4.26
CA TYR A 139 -4.21 8.89 2.89
C TYR A 139 -4.91 9.97 2.07
N SER A 140 -4.14 10.72 1.30
CA SER A 140 -4.68 11.67 0.30
C SER A 140 -3.67 11.92 -0.83
N TRP A 141 -4.18 12.32 -1.99
CA TRP A 141 -3.32 12.77 -3.09
C TRP A 141 -2.86 14.21 -2.86
N SER A 142 -1.57 14.44 -3.02
CA SER A 142 -0.98 15.77 -3.07
C SER A 142 -0.22 15.98 -4.36
N ARG A 143 -0.10 17.26 -4.74
CA ARG A 143 0.74 17.71 -5.83
C ARG A 143 2.11 18.07 -5.30
N VAL A 144 3.14 17.53 -5.93
CA VAL A 144 4.55 17.89 -5.69
C VAL A 144 5.22 18.21 -7.02
N MET A 145 6.08 19.23 -7.05
CA MET A 145 6.91 19.51 -8.22
C MET A 145 8.07 18.53 -8.23
N VAL A 146 8.29 17.86 -9.36
CA VAL A 146 9.33 16.85 -9.54
C VAL A 146 10.28 17.32 -10.64
N THR A 147 11.57 17.23 -10.36
CA THR A 147 12.62 17.44 -11.37
C THR A 147 12.95 16.11 -12.02
N ILE A 148 12.78 16.03 -13.33
CA ILE A 148 13.07 14.86 -14.15
C ILE A 148 14.28 15.16 -15.02
N SER A 149 15.27 14.28 -14.96
CA SER A 149 16.41 14.30 -15.88
C SER A 149 16.01 13.58 -17.16
N MET A 150 16.28 14.20 -18.30
CA MET A 150 16.01 13.65 -19.62
C MET A 150 17.29 13.69 -20.46
N LEU A 151 17.46 12.73 -21.36
CA LEU A 151 18.57 12.66 -22.31
C LEU A 151 18.03 12.90 -23.71
N MET A 152 18.68 13.77 -24.47
CA MET A 152 18.48 13.88 -25.91
C MET A 152 19.39 12.86 -26.59
N THR A 153 18.82 11.85 -27.24
CA THR A 153 19.55 10.80 -27.98
C THR A 153 18.90 10.63 -29.35
N ASN A 154 19.68 10.74 -30.43
CA ASN A 154 19.16 10.66 -31.81
C ASN A 154 17.97 11.61 -32.13
N GLY A 155 17.94 12.78 -31.50
CA GLY A 155 16.86 13.76 -31.66
C GLY A 155 15.59 13.46 -30.85
N GLU A 156 15.59 12.40 -30.05
CA GLU A 156 14.48 12.05 -29.16
C GLU A 156 14.81 12.37 -27.69
N LEU A 157 13.80 12.81 -26.95
CA LEU A 157 13.91 13.09 -25.52
C LEU A 157 13.43 11.87 -24.72
N ILE A 158 14.36 11.22 -24.02
CA ILE A 158 14.08 10.05 -23.18
C ILE A 158 14.31 10.37 -21.70
N ILE A 159 13.56 9.73 -20.80
CA ILE A 159 13.80 9.89 -19.36
C ILE A 159 15.14 9.21 -19.00
N ASP A 160 15.99 9.92 -18.27
CA ASP A 160 17.25 9.38 -17.76
C ASP A 160 16.97 8.44 -16.57
N HIS A 161 16.80 7.14 -16.86
CA HIS A 161 16.57 6.15 -15.82
C HIS A 161 17.73 5.97 -14.83
N SER A 162 18.92 6.51 -15.12
CA SER A 162 20.06 6.52 -14.17
C SER A 162 19.92 7.62 -13.10
N LYS A 163 19.08 8.63 -13.35
CA LYS A 163 18.81 9.74 -12.44
C LYS A 163 17.31 9.78 -12.12
N PRO A 164 16.86 9.10 -11.05
CA PRO A 164 15.45 9.01 -10.73
C PRO A 164 14.83 10.40 -10.52
N PRO A 165 13.53 10.57 -10.80
CA PRO A 165 12.82 11.81 -10.56
C PRO A 165 12.99 12.29 -9.11
N ARG A 166 13.29 13.59 -8.93
CA ARG A 166 13.55 14.19 -7.62
C ARG A 166 12.38 15.07 -7.18
N PRO A 167 11.56 14.65 -6.21
CA PRO A 167 10.47 15.48 -5.70
C PRO A 167 11.01 16.63 -4.85
N ASN A 168 10.40 17.82 -5.00
CA ASN A 168 10.63 18.94 -4.11
C ASN A 168 9.51 19.01 -3.08
N ASN A 169 9.71 18.39 -1.92
CA ASN A 169 8.71 18.30 -0.86
C ASN A 169 8.27 19.68 -0.31
N SER A 170 9.05 20.75 -0.50
CA SER A 170 8.63 22.10 -0.10
C SER A 170 7.50 22.66 -0.99
N THR A 171 7.23 22.01 -2.12
CA THR A 171 6.14 22.38 -3.04
C THR A 171 4.89 21.54 -2.85
N LEU A 172 4.90 20.66 -1.85
CA LEU A 172 3.78 19.77 -1.54
C LEU A 172 2.56 20.60 -1.16
N ARG A 173 1.45 20.32 -1.84
CA ARG A 173 0.16 20.96 -1.60
C ARG A 173 -0.95 19.98 -1.98
N SER A 174 -2.15 20.16 -1.44
CA SER A 174 -3.31 19.37 -1.83
C SER A 174 -3.51 19.38 -3.34
N TRP A 175 -3.89 18.24 -3.91
CA TRP A 175 -4.18 18.16 -5.34
C TRP A 175 -5.53 18.84 -5.64
N ASP A 176 -5.57 19.69 -6.66
CA ASP A 176 -6.75 20.48 -7.04
C ASP A 176 -6.93 20.45 -8.57
N PRO A 177 -8.06 19.94 -9.10
CA PRO A 177 -9.21 19.38 -8.37
C PRO A 177 -8.87 18.04 -7.70
N PRO A 178 -9.42 17.72 -6.51
CA PRO A 178 -9.08 16.50 -5.77
C PRO A 178 -9.11 15.22 -6.63
N LEU A 179 -8.07 14.39 -6.51
CA LEU A 179 -8.01 13.10 -7.20
C LEU A 179 -8.73 12.02 -6.40
N PRO A 180 -9.44 11.09 -7.08
CA PRO A 180 -9.99 9.92 -6.42
C PRO A 180 -8.85 9.02 -5.92
N LEU A 181 -9.07 8.43 -4.74
CA LEU A 181 -8.18 7.54 -4.05
C LEU A 181 -8.81 6.14 -4.04
N PRO A 182 -8.25 5.19 -4.81
CA PRO A 182 -8.83 3.85 -4.90
C PRO A 182 -8.71 3.11 -3.57
N TYR A 183 -9.75 2.33 -3.23
CA TYR A 183 -9.73 1.43 -2.08
C TYR A 183 -9.20 0.04 -2.45
N ILE A 184 -7.87 -0.08 -2.47
CA ILE A 184 -7.13 -1.25 -3.00
C ILE A 184 -7.18 -2.44 -2.05
N ASP A 185 -7.34 -2.13 -0.77
CA ASP A 185 -7.12 -3.06 0.32
C ASP A 185 -8.31 -3.99 0.59
N ALA A 186 -9.47 -3.72 -0.03
CA ALA A 186 -10.60 -4.64 -0.09
C ALA A 186 -10.71 -5.41 -1.41
N MET A 187 -9.62 -5.54 -2.17
CA MET A 187 -9.52 -6.51 -3.25
C MET A 187 -9.45 -7.94 -2.66
N ASP A 188 -10.52 -8.35 -1.97
CA ASP A 188 -10.86 -9.77 -1.83
C ASP A 188 -11.13 -10.26 -3.26
N PRO A 189 -10.38 -11.25 -3.77
CA PRO A 189 -10.59 -11.78 -5.11
C PRO A 189 -12.03 -12.27 -5.35
N ARG A 190 -12.79 -12.55 -4.29
CA ARG A 190 -14.21 -12.91 -4.35
C ARG A 190 -15.13 -11.70 -4.51
N ALA A 191 -14.69 -10.52 -4.09
CA ALA A 191 -15.46 -9.29 -4.20
C ALA A 191 -15.31 -8.63 -5.57
N LEU A 192 -14.15 -8.73 -6.24
CA LEU A 192 -13.92 -8.15 -7.57
C LEU A 192 -12.97 -9.00 -8.43
N PRO A 193 -13.43 -10.12 -9.00
CA PRO A 193 -12.57 -10.98 -9.82
C PRO A 193 -12.04 -10.28 -11.09
N GLU A 194 -12.72 -9.22 -11.55
CA GLU A 194 -12.36 -8.47 -12.76
C GLU A 194 -11.12 -7.57 -12.59
N LEU A 195 -10.85 -7.10 -11.36
CA LEU A 195 -9.68 -6.26 -11.05
C LEU A 195 -8.44 -7.08 -10.66
N GLY A 196 -8.59 -8.40 -10.54
CA GLY A 196 -7.52 -9.28 -10.09
C GLY A 196 -7.18 -9.11 -8.61
N ILE A 197 -5.95 -9.48 -8.24
CA ILE A 197 -5.46 -9.40 -6.86
C ILE A 197 -4.30 -8.40 -6.85
N ALA A 198 -4.44 -7.29 -6.11
CA ALA A 198 -3.39 -6.27 -6.03
C ALA A 198 -2.10 -6.76 -5.36
N TYR A 199 -2.20 -7.81 -4.55
CA TYR A 199 -1.06 -8.41 -3.86
C TYR A 199 -0.94 -9.89 -4.28
N PRO A 200 0.28 -10.43 -4.42
CA PRO A 200 0.44 -11.84 -4.74
C PRO A 200 -0.18 -12.70 -3.63
N MET A 201 -0.97 -13.72 -4.01
CA MET A 201 -1.45 -14.71 -3.06
C MET A 201 -0.28 -15.48 -2.47
N VAL A 202 -0.05 -15.30 -1.17
CA VAL A 202 1.01 -15.99 -0.45
C VAL A 202 0.44 -17.21 0.25
N THR A 203 0.80 -18.41 -0.22
CA THR A 203 0.37 -19.67 0.41
C THR A 203 1.04 -19.89 1.76
N SER A 204 0.28 -20.46 2.70
CA SER A 204 0.71 -20.78 4.06
C SER A 204 1.97 -21.66 4.11
N GLU A 205 2.16 -22.56 3.15
CA GLU A 205 3.32 -23.46 3.06
C GLU A 205 4.65 -22.70 2.92
N ASN A 206 4.65 -21.56 2.22
CA ASN A 206 5.86 -20.78 2.02
C ASN A 206 6.22 -19.91 3.24
N ILE A 207 5.27 -19.65 4.13
CA ILE A 207 5.44 -18.77 5.31
C ILE A 207 5.91 -19.58 6.54
N MET A 208 5.75 -20.90 6.57
CA MET A 208 6.12 -21.77 7.70
C MET A 208 7.64 -22.01 7.87
N ARG A 209 8.47 -21.02 7.56
CA ARG A 209 9.92 -21.08 7.82
C ARG A 209 10.21 -20.50 9.20
N GLU A 210 11.14 -21.11 9.93
CA GLU A 210 11.60 -20.64 11.25
C GLU A 210 10.57 -20.70 12.40
N GLY A 211 9.46 -21.42 12.23
CA GLY A 211 8.45 -21.58 13.29
C GLY A 211 7.60 -20.32 13.55
N VAL A 212 7.52 -19.41 12.57
CA VAL A 212 6.64 -18.24 12.59
C VAL A 212 5.62 -18.35 11.46
N PHE A 213 4.38 -17.94 11.70
CA PHE A 213 3.28 -18.04 10.74
C PHE A 213 2.55 -16.71 10.62
N ILE A 214 2.30 -16.21 9.40
CA ILE A 214 1.49 -15.00 9.19
C ILE A 214 0.09 -15.39 8.75
N ARG A 215 -0.87 -15.06 9.61
CA ARG A 215 -2.30 -15.15 9.33
C ARG A 215 -2.89 -13.76 9.14
N SER A 216 -2.71 -13.20 7.96
CA SER A 216 -3.38 -11.94 7.62
C SER A 216 -4.73 -12.22 6.97
N SER A 217 -5.76 -11.44 7.32
CA SER A 217 -6.99 -11.35 6.53
C SER A 217 -6.80 -10.51 5.25
N THR A 218 -5.59 -9.98 5.05
CA THR A 218 -5.25 -8.99 4.02
C THR A 218 -3.91 -9.38 3.42
N ASP A 219 -3.80 -9.37 2.10
CA ASP A 219 -2.54 -9.74 1.46
C ASP A 219 -1.49 -8.59 1.54
N ALA A 220 -1.89 -7.38 1.93
CA ALA A 220 -1.02 -6.23 2.13
C ALA A 220 0.12 -6.50 3.13
N LEU A 221 -0.18 -7.04 4.32
CA LEU A 221 0.83 -7.37 5.33
C LEU A 221 1.68 -8.58 4.93
N ARG A 222 1.10 -9.53 4.18
CA ARG A 222 1.85 -10.71 3.68
C ARG A 222 2.88 -10.32 2.63
N ALA A 223 2.53 -9.40 1.74
CA ALA A 223 3.41 -8.91 0.69
C ALA A 223 4.65 -8.16 1.22
N LEU A 224 4.64 -7.73 2.49
CA LEU A 224 5.80 -7.09 3.12
C LEU A 224 6.87 -8.06 3.59
N VAL A 225 6.51 -9.31 3.84
CA VAL A 225 7.39 -10.24 4.52
C VAL A 225 8.17 -11.11 3.53
N GLN A 226 9.41 -11.41 3.88
CA GLN A 226 10.26 -12.31 3.10
C GLN A 226 9.59 -13.68 2.86
N PRO A 227 9.83 -14.31 1.71
CA PRO A 227 10.73 -13.88 0.63
C PRO A 227 10.17 -12.83 -0.35
N TRP A 228 8.90 -12.42 -0.26
CA TRP A 228 8.30 -11.53 -1.28
C TRP A 228 8.52 -10.05 -0.99
N GLY A 229 8.57 -9.68 0.28
CA GLY A 229 8.92 -8.34 0.70
C GLY A 229 10.27 -8.31 1.43
N GLU A 230 10.66 -7.10 1.85
CA GLU A 230 11.97 -6.86 2.44
C GLU A 230 12.01 -7.12 3.95
N ILE A 231 10.85 -7.23 4.61
CA ILE A 231 10.76 -7.29 6.07
C ILE A 231 10.96 -8.74 6.55
N PRO A 232 11.96 -9.02 7.38
CA PRO A 232 12.07 -10.31 8.04
C PRO A 232 10.85 -10.57 8.92
N ILE A 233 10.33 -11.80 8.93
CA ILE A 233 9.12 -12.13 9.66
C ILE A 233 9.19 -11.80 11.17
N ARG A 234 10.38 -11.94 11.76
CA ARG A 234 10.64 -11.62 13.17
C ARG A 234 10.55 -10.12 13.47
N ASP A 235 10.84 -9.28 12.50
CA ASP A 235 10.83 -7.82 12.65
C ASP A 235 9.39 -7.30 12.75
N MET A 236 8.39 -8.07 12.29
CA MET A 236 6.97 -7.74 12.46
C MET A 236 6.55 -7.63 13.92
N ALA A 237 7.23 -8.30 14.84
CA ALA A 237 6.94 -8.24 16.27
C ALA A 237 7.78 -7.20 17.02
N ASP A 238 8.78 -6.61 16.36
CA ASP A 238 9.73 -5.69 16.98
C ASP A 238 9.15 -4.26 17.00
N PRO A 239 8.90 -3.67 18.18
CA PRO A 239 8.39 -2.30 18.30
C PRO A 239 9.29 -1.25 17.62
N GLU A 240 10.60 -1.50 17.53
CA GLU A 240 11.55 -0.58 16.89
C GLU A 240 11.43 -0.60 15.35
N LYS A 241 10.72 -1.59 14.79
CA LYS A 241 10.52 -1.76 13.35
C LYS A 241 9.16 -1.28 12.87
N GLU A 242 8.25 -0.89 13.77
CA GLU A 242 6.89 -0.48 13.42
C GLU A 242 6.86 0.61 12.33
N GLU A 243 7.66 1.67 12.47
CA GLU A 243 7.71 2.74 11.48
C GLU A 243 8.17 2.26 10.10
N SER A 244 9.11 1.32 10.05
CA SER A 244 9.58 0.73 8.79
C SER A 244 8.50 -0.12 8.12
N ILE A 245 7.71 -0.85 8.91
CA ILE A 245 6.56 -1.64 8.44
C ILE A 245 5.48 -0.71 7.87
N ILE A 246 5.12 0.33 8.61
CA ILE A 246 4.14 1.33 8.15
C ILE A 246 4.62 2.02 6.87
N LYS A 247 5.88 2.42 6.81
CA LYS A 247 6.47 3.02 5.61
C LYS A 247 6.38 2.07 4.40
N ALA A 248 6.61 0.77 4.60
CA ALA A 248 6.51 -0.21 3.54
C ALA A 248 5.04 -0.43 3.09
N LEU A 249 4.08 -0.48 4.03
CA LEU A 249 2.65 -0.52 3.71
C LEU A 249 2.22 0.69 2.87
N THR A 250 2.59 1.90 3.32
CA THR A 250 2.33 3.15 2.61
C THR A 250 2.96 3.15 1.22
N HIS A 251 4.20 2.65 1.09
CA HIS A 251 4.86 2.57 -0.21
C HIS A 251 4.10 1.66 -1.18
N ASN A 252 3.77 0.43 -0.76
CA ASN A 252 3.01 -0.51 -1.59
C ASN A 252 1.67 0.08 -2.01
N ARG A 253 0.94 0.69 -1.06
CA ARG A 253 -0.31 1.37 -1.36
C ARG A 253 -0.13 2.49 -2.38
N ALA A 254 0.88 3.35 -2.21
CA ALA A 254 1.17 4.44 -3.15
C ALA A 254 1.46 3.93 -4.57
N VAL A 255 2.25 2.85 -4.68
CA VAL A 255 2.56 2.23 -5.98
C VAL A 255 1.29 1.68 -6.63
N LEU A 256 0.48 0.93 -5.89
CA LEU A 256 -0.76 0.33 -6.41
C LEU A 256 -1.78 1.41 -6.78
N SER A 257 -1.95 2.45 -5.96
CA SER A 257 -2.85 3.57 -6.26
C SER A 257 -2.41 4.34 -7.49
N ALA A 258 -1.10 4.56 -7.66
CA ALA A 258 -0.56 5.24 -8.84
C ALA A 258 -0.73 4.39 -10.11
N GLN A 259 -0.58 3.07 -10.01
CA GLN A 259 -0.82 2.16 -11.14
C GLN A 259 -2.29 2.15 -11.56
N LEU A 260 -3.21 2.05 -10.60
CA LEU A 260 -4.65 2.12 -10.88
C LEU A 260 -5.04 3.46 -11.50
N LEU A 261 -4.60 4.58 -10.91
CA LEU A 261 -4.85 5.91 -11.46
C LEU A 261 -4.27 6.03 -12.89
N SER A 262 -3.08 5.46 -13.14
CA SER A 262 -2.49 5.43 -14.48
C SER A 262 -3.33 4.61 -15.45
N ILE A 263 -3.93 3.50 -15.04
CA ILE A 263 -4.78 2.65 -15.89
C ILE A 263 -6.11 3.36 -16.19
N GLU A 264 -6.77 3.92 -15.18
CA GLU A 264 -8.06 4.61 -15.32
C GLU A 264 -7.97 5.87 -16.20
N HIS A 265 -6.83 6.55 -16.14
CA HIS A 265 -6.57 7.76 -16.94
C HIS A 265 -5.77 7.51 -18.22
N ARG A 266 -5.54 6.25 -18.60
CA ARG A 266 -5.04 5.94 -19.94
C ARG A 266 -6.15 6.15 -20.95
N LEU A 267 -5.90 7.03 -21.91
CA LEU A 267 -6.69 7.08 -23.13
C LEU A 267 -6.67 5.69 -23.78
N GLY A 268 -7.84 5.17 -24.16
CA GLY A 268 -7.91 4.00 -25.02
C GLY A 268 -7.17 4.25 -26.34
N LEU A 269 -6.78 3.20 -27.07
CA LEU A 269 -6.06 3.32 -28.36
C LEU A 269 -6.76 4.22 -29.39
N ASN A 270 -8.09 4.38 -29.25
CA ASN A 270 -8.93 5.18 -30.14
C ASN A 270 -9.38 6.52 -29.52
N GLN A 271 -8.90 6.85 -28.32
CA GLN A 271 -9.22 8.09 -27.63
C GLN A 271 -8.09 9.10 -27.83
N THR A 272 -8.42 10.25 -28.40
CA THR A 272 -7.49 11.38 -28.53
C THR A 272 -7.55 12.24 -27.28
N SER A 273 -6.39 12.72 -26.82
CA SER A 273 -6.33 13.70 -25.73
C SER A 273 -6.99 14.99 -26.20
N THR A 274 -8.19 15.28 -25.73
CA THR A 274 -8.91 16.52 -26.05
C THR A 274 -8.55 17.69 -25.12
N ALA A 275 -7.54 17.54 -24.27
CA ALA A 275 -7.05 18.63 -23.45
C ALA A 275 -6.38 19.68 -24.35
N GLU A 276 -6.86 20.93 -24.27
CA GLU A 276 -6.28 22.11 -24.94
C GLU A 276 -4.75 22.05 -24.95
N ALA A 277 -4.22 21.85 -26.16
CA ALA A 277 -2.81 21.93 -26.57
C ALA A 277 -1.78 21.86 -25.42
N LEU A 278 -1.64 20.68 -24.78
CA LEU A 278 -0.32 20.30 -24.30
C LEU A 278 0.59 20.22 -25.54
N PRO A 279 1.82 20.78 -25.49
CA PRO A 279 2.72 20.72 -26.63
C PRO A 279 2.87 19.26 -27.07
N PRO A 280 2.85 18.96 -28.38
CA PRO A 280 2.99 17.60 -28.88
C PRO A 280 4.35 17.07 -28.39
N ILE A 281 4.30 16.17 -27.42
CA ILE A 281 5.47 15.38 -27.02
C ILE A 281 5.39 14.13 -27.89
N GLU A 282 6.19 14.08 -28.94
CA GLU A 282 6.51 12.83 -29.62
C GLU A 282 7.40 12.02 -28.66
N ALA A 283 6.77 11.17 -27.85
CA ALA A 283 7.47 10.23 -26.98
C ALA A 283 7.24 8.80 -27.49
N VAL A 284 8.32 8.11 -27.80
CA VAL A 284 8.32 6.67 -28.05
C VAL A 284 8.32 5.97 -26.69
N PHE A 285 7.23 5.27 -26.36
CA PHE A 285 7.18 4.40 -25.20
C PHE A 285 7.96 3.12 -25.51
N ILE A 286 9.17 2.98 -24.97
CA ILE A 286 9.96 1.76 -25.05
C ILE A 286 9.68 0.93 -23.78
N ASP A 287 8.89 -0.14 -23.93
CA ASP A 287 8.65 -1.12 -22.87
C ASP A 287 9.93 -1.95 -22.64
N HIS A 288 10.60 -1.72 -21.52
CA HIS A 288 11.84 -2.41 -21.15
C HIS A 288 11.64 -3.67 -20.30
N ASN A 289 10.46 -4.31 -20.33
CA ASN A 289 10.21 -5.58 -19.59
C ASN A 289 10.48 -5.48 -18.07
N ARG A 290 10.38 -4.28 -17.48
CA ARG A 290 10.52 -4.10 -16.02
C ARG A 290 9.15 -4.24 -15.39
N GLN A 291 9.01 -5.29 -14.56
CA GLN A 291 7.86 -5.69 -13.74
C GLN A 291 6.63 -4.75 -13.86
N ARG A 292 5.77 -5.06 -14.83
CA ARG A 292 4.35 -4.82 -14.67
C ARG A 292 3.85 -5.85 -13.65
N ILE A 293 3.18 -5.38 -12.60
CA ILE A 293 2.19 -6.23 -11.95
C ILE A 293 1.10 -6.41 -13.00
N VAL A 294 0.92 -7.67 -13.44
CA VAL A 294 -0.19 -8.09 -14.30
C VAL A 294 -1.36 -8.43 -13.41
#